data_AF-A0A6P0VZP6-F1
#
_entry.id   AF-A0A6P0VZP6-F1
#
_cell.length_a   1.000
_cell.length_b   1.000
_cell.length_c   1.000
_cell.angle_alpha   90.00
_cell.angle_beta   90.00
_cell.angle_gamma   90.00
#
_symmetry.space_group_name_H-M   'P 1'
#
loop_
_entity.id
_entity.type
_entity.pdbx_description
1 polymer ?
#
loop_
_entity_poly.entity_id
_entity_poly.type
_entity_poly.pdbx_seq_one_letter_code
_entity_poly.pdbx_strand_id
1 'polypeptide(L)'
;MNLNQKLLSVIYTQPHPLLFATLSGAHLYGFPSPDSDYDLRGSHILPVQKVIGLEPGPETIEVSEIRDSIELDLVTHDIKKFFEMLLKKNGYVLEQLYSPLVIHTTPEHEELKAIAKQCITCYHAHHYLGFSRTQWKLFQKMSPCRVKPLLYVYRALLTGIHLMKTGEIEANLVKLNQVFQLPYIPDLIARKLAGAEKSVLEDTNIEFHEGEYSRLQSQLEEASESSWLPKAPSAKDALNDLLCRLRMANLN
;
A
#
# COMPACT_ATOMS: atom_id res chain seq x y z
N MET A 1 22.37 -14.27 -9.46
CA MET A 1 21.15 -14.52 -8.66
C MET A 1 19.96 -13.96 -9.41
N ASN A 2 18.89 -14.74 -9.67
CA ASN A 2 17.66 -14.19 -10.28
C ASN A 2 17.00 -13.20 -9.29
N LEU A 3 16.28 -12.19 -9.77
CA LEU A 3 15.56 -11.19 -8.97
C LEU A 3 14.80 -11.82 -7.79
N ASN A 4 14.07 -12.91 -8.00
CA ASN A 4 13.34 -13.58 -6.93
C ASN A 4 14.28 -14.06 -5.80
N GLN A 5 15.43 -14.63 -6.14
CA GLN A 5 16.44 -15.03 -5.16
C GLN A 5 17.01 -13.83 -4.40
N LYS A 6 17.19 -12.67 -5.06
CA LYS A 6 17.60 -11.41 -4.43
C LYS A 6 16.58 -10.94 -3.40
N LEU A 7 15.30 -10.88 -3.77
CA LEU A 7 14.21 -10.50 -2.88
C LEU A 7 14.11 -11.44 -1.67
N LEU A 8 14.17 -12.76 -1.91
CA LEU A 8 14.15 -13.77 -0.85
C LEU A 8 15.36 -13.66 0.10
N SER A 9 16.53 -13.29 -0.40
CA SER A 9 17.73 -13.16 0.45
C SER A 9 17.55 -12.12 1.55
N VAL A 10 16.83 -11.04 1.29
CA VAL A 10 16.55 -10.00 2.29
C VAL A 10 15.56 -10.50 3.34
N ILE A 11 14.59 -11.31 2.92
CA ILE A 11 13.63 -11.96 3.82
C ILE A 11 14.35 -12.89 4.80
N TYR A 12 15.28 -13.73 4.32
CA TYR A 12 16.00 -14.68 5.16
C TYR A 12 16.99 -14.04 6.15
N THR A 13 17.42 -12.81 5.90
CA THR A 13 18.29 -12.06 6.82
C THR A 13 17.52 -11.27 7.89
N GLN A 14 16.19 -11.31 7.89
CA GLN A 14 15.41 -10.59 8.89
C GLN A 14 15.56 -11.21 10.29
N PRO A 15 15.65 -10.38 11.34
CA PRO A 15 15.89 -10.87 12.70
C PRO A 15 14.70 -11.59 13.33
N HIS A 16 13.51 -11.45 12.73
CA HIS A 16 12.27 -12.01 13.24
C HIS A 16 11.50 -12.73 12.11
N PRO A 17 10.78 -13.81 12.43
CA PRO A 17 9.98 -14.51 11.42
C PRO A 17 8.91 -13.58 10.85
N LEU A 18 8.76 -13.61 9.53
CA LEU A 18 7.75 -12.82 8.84
C LEU A 18 6.44 -13.62 8.74
N LEU A 19 5.33 -12.97 9.06
CA LEU A 19 3.99 -13.47 8.75
C LEU A 19 3.77 -13.46 7.23
N PHE A 20 4.16 -12.34 6.58
CA PHE A 20 4.15 -12.18 5.13
C PHE A 20 5.07 -11.03 4.70
N ALA A 21 5.45 -11.03 3.42
CA ALA A 21 6.05 -9.89 2.74
C ALA A 21 5.59 -9.85 1.27
N THR A 22 5.20 -8.67 0.80
CA THR A 22 4.70 -8.43 -0.55
C THR A 22 5.43 -7.25 -1.19
N LEU A 23 5.41 -7.19 -2.52
CA LEU A 23 5.80 -5.98 -3.23
C LEU A 23 4.70 -4.93 -3.12
N SER A 24 5.13 -3.69 -2.87
CA SER A 24 4.33 -2.47 -2.90
C SER A 24 4.92 -1.55 -3.98
N GLY A 25 4.71 -0.24 -3.83
CA GLY A 25 5.38 0.73 -4.70
C GLY A 25 4.96 0.64 -6.16
N ALA A 26 5.77 1.22 -7.04
CA ALA A 26 5.45 1.33 -8.47
C ALA A 26 5.08 -0.03 -9.12
N HIS A 27 5.65 -1.13 -8.62
CA HIS A 27 5.34 -2.50 -9.03
C HIS A 27 3.89 -2.90 -8.73
N LEU A 28 3.43 -2.77 -7.48
CA LEU A 28 2.03 -3.02 -7.12
C LEU A 28 1.09 -2.07 -7.87
N TYR A 29 1.55 -0.83 -8.07
CA TYR A 29 0.75 0.28 -8.52
C TYR A 29 0.53 0.31 -10.04
N GLY A 30 1.30 -0.50 -10.79
CA GLY A 30 1.10 -0.70 -12.23
C GLY A 30 1.89 0.26 -13.12
N PHE A 31 2.90 0.94 -12.58
CA PHE A 31 3.76 1.84 -13.34
C PHE A 31 5.25 1.76 -12.94
N PRO A 32 5.86 0.55 -12.81
CA PRO A 32 7.27 0.41 -12.48
C PRO A 32 8.16 0.87 -13.66
N SER A 33 8.99 1.87 -13.44
CA SER A 33 10.06 2.25 -14.37
C SER A 33 11.33 1.41 -14.15
N PRO A 34 12.27 1.35 -15.11
CA PRO A 34 13.50 0.54 -14.97
C PRO A 34 14.36 0.88 -13.74
N ASP A 35 14.25 2.11 -13.26
CA ASP A 35 14.90 2.67 -12.07
C ASP A 35 14.01 2.63 -10.82
N SER A 36 12.91 1.86 -10.83
CA SER A 36 12.04 1.74 -9.65
C SER A 36 12.64 0.83 -8.59
N ASP A 37 12.56 1.30 -7.34
CA ASP A 37 12.92 0.54 -6.16
C ASP A 37 11.98 -0.65 -5.95
N TYR A 38 12.50 -1.71 -5.35
CA TYR A 38 11.71 -2.85 -4.91
C TYR A 38 11.24 -2.61 -3.48
N ASP A 39 10.11 -1.92 -3.35
CA ASP A 39 9.42 -1.70 -2.09
C ASP A 39 8.83 -3.02 -1.56
N LEU A 40 9.49 -3.65 -0.59
CA LEU A 40 8.95 -4.79 0.15
C LEU A 40 8.25 -4.31 1.41
N ARG A 41 7.03 -4.80 1.63
CA ARG A 41 6.20 -4.45 2.77
C ARG A 41 5.58 -5.67 3.40
N GLY A 42 5.50 -5.71 4.73
CA GLY A 42 4.97 -6.89 5.41
C GLY A 42 4.84 -6.75 6.91
N SER A 43 4.73 -7.90 7.57
CA SER A 43 4.64 -7.96 9.02
C SER A 43 5.53 -9.05 9.59
N HIS A 44 6.20 -8.74 10.70
CA HIS A 44 7.04 -9.66 11.45
C HIS A 44 6.43 -9.97 12.82
N ILE A 45 6.86 -11.06 13.43
CA ILE A 45 6.37 -11.49 14.73
C ILE A 45 7.48 -11.29 15.76
N LEU A 46 7.33 -10.29 16.64
CA LEU A 46 8.24 -10.15 17.78
C LEU A 46 8.06 -11.34 18.74
N PRO A 47 9.16 -11.87 19.32
CA PRO A 47 9.06 -12.92 20.33
C PRO A 47 8.37 -12.37 21.58
N VAL A 48 7.57 -13.21 22.25
CA VAL A 48 6.73 -12.77 23.36
C VAL A 48 7.53 -12.10 24.49
N GLN A 49 8.75 -12.55 24.75
CA GLN A 49 9.66 -11.97 25.74
C GLN A 49 10.01 -10.50 25.41
N LYS A 50 10.12 -10.14 24.12
CA LYS A 50 10.34 -8.75 23.67
C LYS A 50 9.07 -7.90 23.69
N VAL A 51 7.91 -8.49 23.96
CA VAL A 51 6.64 -7.76 24.06
C VAL A 51 6.27 -7.51 25.52
N ILE A 52 6.45 -8.51 26.38
CA ILE A 52 6.09 -8.43 27.81
C ILE A 52 7.25 -7.97 28.71
N GLY A 53 8.49 -8.06 28.21
CA GLY A 53 9.69 -7.68 28.93
C GLY A 53 9.87 -6.16 29.03
N LEU A 54 10.80 -5.74 29.89
CA LEU A 54 11.15 -4.33 30.11
C LEU A 54 11.97 -3.72 28.95
N GLU A 55 12.44 -4.56 28.03
CA GLU A 55 13.19 -4.16 26.84
C GLU A 55 12.40 -4.51 25.57
N PRO A 56 11.44 -3.65 25.18
CA PRO A 56 10.61 -3.92 24.02
C PRO A 56 11.42 -3.97 22.72
N GLY A 57 11.06 -4.89 21.83
CA GLY A 57 11.61 -4.94 20.47
C GLY A 57 11.09 -3.79 19.59
N PRO A 58 11.77 -3.47 18.47
CA PRO A 58 11.30 -2.44 17.55
C PRO A 58 10.02 -2.90 16.84
N GLU A 59 8.93 -2.13 16.94
CA GLU A 59 7.66 -2.45 16.25
C GLU A 59 7.71 -2.20 14.73
N THR A 60 8.76 -1.53 14.22
CA THR A 60 9.03 -1.39 12.78
C THR A 60 10.49 -1.73 12.51
N ILE A 61 10.73 -2.51 11.46
CA ILE A 61 12.06 -2.74 10.90
C ILE A 61 12.09 -2.13 9.51
N GLU A 62 13.08 -1.28 9.25
CA GLU A 62 13.33 -0.64 7.96
C GLU A 62 14.74 -1.03 7.50
N VAL A 63 14.86 -1.54 6.27
CA VAL A 63 16.13 -1.93 5.66
C VAL A 63 16.13 -1.42 4.23
N SER A 64 17.01 -0.45 3.94
CA SER A 64 17.24 0.04 2.58
C SER A 64 18.66 -0.33 2.16
N GLU A 65 18.80 -1.11 1.08
CA GLU A 65 20.10 -1.58 0.61
C GLU A 65 20.16 -1.68 -0.93
N ILE A 66 21.36 -1.48 -1.48
CA ILE A 66 21.63 -1.72 -2.89
C ILE A 66 22.29 -3.10 -3.01
N ARG A 67 21.61 -4.05 -3.68
CA ARG A 67 22.13 -5.40 -3.94
C ARG A 67 22.18 -5.68 -5.43
N ASP A 68 23.37 -5.97 -5.94
CA ASP A 68 23.57 -6.32 -7.36
C ASP A 68 22.86 -5.32 -8.30
N SER A 69 23.07 -4.02 -8.06
CA SER A 69 22.50 -2.88 -8.79
C SER A 69 20.98 -2.70 -8.69
N ILE A 70 20.34 -3.33 -7.71
CA ILE A 70 18.92 -3.14 -7.40
C ILE A 70 18.80 -2.44 -6.05
N GLU A 71 18.02 -1.36 -6.01
CA GLU A 71 17.62 -0.68 -4.79
C GLU A 71 16.42 -1.40 -4.18
N LEU A 72 16.57 -1.86 -2.94
CA LEU A 72 15.56 -2.60 -2.21
C LEU A 72 15.26 -1.87 -0.92
N ASP A 73 13.97 -1.66 -0.67
CA ASP A 73 13.47 -1.01 0.54
C ASP A 73 12.46 -1.92 1.24
N LEU A 74 12.85 -2.51 2.36
CA LEU A 74 11.99 -3.35 3.18
C LEU A 74 11.48 -2.56 4.37
N VAL A 75 10.16 -2.54 4.54
CA VAL A 75 9.52 -2.06 5.77
C VAL A 75 8.56 -3.13 6.30
N THR A 76 8.80 -3.60 7.52
CA THR A 76 7.88 -4.53 8.19
C THR A 76 7.45 -4.00 9.55
N HIS A 77 6.21 -4.30 9.94
CA HIS A 77 5.69 -3.96 11.28
C HIS A 77 5.45 -5.21 12.12
N ASP A 78 5.65 -5.11 13.43
CA ASP A 78 5.19 -6.16 14.35
C ASP A 78 3.68 -6.41 14.13
N ILE A 79 3.26 -7.67 14.21
CA ILE A 79 1.87 -8.08 13.98
C ILE A 79 0.85 -7.30 14.83
N LYS A 80 1.16 -6.94 16.09
CA LYS A 80 0.24 -6.13 16.91
C LYS A 80 0.06 -4.75 16.29
N LYS A 81 1.16 -4.08 15.95
CA LYS A 81 1.12 -2.76 15.31
C LYS A 81 0.38 -2.81 13.97
N PHE A 82 0.66 -3.83 13.16
CA PHE A 82 -0.02 -4.03 11.89
C PHE A 82 -1.55 -4.20 12.07
N PHE A 83 -1.98 -5.01 13.05
CA PHE A 83 -3.40 -5.25 13.34
C PHE A 83 -4.09 -3.98 13.88
N GLU A 84 -3.42 -3.21 14.73
CA GLU A 84 -3.92 -1.91 15.17
C GLU A 84 -4.07 -0.92 14.02
N MET A 85 -3.16 -0.94 13.04
CA MET A 85 -3.26 -0.11 11.84
C MET A 85 -4.46 -0.54 10.98
N LEU A 86 -4.72 -1.84 10.82
CA LEU A 86 -5.92 -2.35 10.14
C LEU A 86 -7.21 -1.84 10.81
N LEU A 87 -7.27 -1.84 12.14
CA LEU A 87 -8.41 -1.32 12.90
C LEU A 87 -8.57 0.22 12.80
N LYS A 88 -7.52 0.93 12.38
CA LYS A 88 -7.50 2.40 12.26
C LYS A 88 -7.72 2.89 10.82
N LYS A 89 -8.49 2.14 10.03
CA LYS A 89 -8.93 2.52 8.66
C LYS A 89 -7.77 2.93 7.74
N ASN A 90 -6.63 2.25 7.88
CA ASN A 90 -5.40 2.60 7.18
C ASN A 90 -5.30 1.84 5.86
N GLY A 91 -5.54 2.52 4.73
CA GLY A 91 -5.48 1.93 3.39
C GLY A 91 -4.11 1.38 3.01
N TYR A 92 -3.03 1.97 3.50
CA TYR A 92 -1.66 1.53 3.22
C TYR A 92 -1.41 0.07 3.63
N VAL A 93 -1.83 -0.33 4.84
CA VAL A 93 -1.65 -1.73 5.30
C VAL A 93 -2.62 -2.69 4.62
N LEU A 94 -3.80 -2.21 4.16
CA LEU A 94 -4.69 -3.03 3.33
C LEU A 94 -4.07 -3.32 1.97
N GLU A 95 -3.48 -2.31 1.30
CA GLU A 95 -2.80 -2.51 0.01
C GLU A 95 -1.64 -3.50 0.11
N GLN A 96 -0.92 -3.51 1.24
CA GLN A 96 0.14 -4.50 1.49
C GLN A 96 -0.42 -5.90 1.72
N LEU A 97 -1.44 -6.02 2.58
CA LEU A 97 -2.05 -7.29 2.93
C LEU A 97 -2.69 -7.98 1.72
N TYR A 98 -3.31 -7.20 0.83
CA TYR A 98 -3.98 -7.71 -0.37
C TYR A 98 -3.15 -7.59 -1.65
N SER A 99 -1.86 -7.24 -1.55
CA SER A 99 -1.00 -7.22 -2.72
C SER A 99 -0.92 -8.61 -3.37
N PRO A 100 -1.18 -8.74 -4.67
CA PRO A 100 -1.06 -10.02 -5.38
C PRO A 100 0.41 -10.42 -5.61
N LEU A 101 1.36 -9.53 -5.34
CA LEU A 101 2.79 -9.73 -5.58
C LEU A 101 3.47 -10.26 -4.31
N VAL A 102 3.19 -11.51 -3.97
CA VAL A 102 3.67 -12.15 -2.74
C VAL A 102 5.11 -12.65 -2.91
N ILE A 103 5.99 -12.27 -1.97
CA ILE A 103 7.38 -12.74 -1.90
C ILE A 103 7.54 -13.78 -0.79
N HIS A 104 6.88 -13.57 0.35
CA HIS A 104 6.85 -14.49 1.48
C HIS A 104 5.44 -14.55 2.07
N THR A 105 5.00 -15.73 2.48
CA THR A 105 3.68 -15.94 3.08
C THR A 105 3.69 -17.14 4.03
N THR A 106 2.75 -17.12 4.97
CA THR A 106 2.41 -18.21 5.89
C THR A 106 0.92 -18.55 5.72
N PRO A 107 0.42 -19.69 6.22
CA PRO A 107 -1.02 -19.99 6.25
C PRO A 107 -1.83 -18.90 6.96
N GLU A 108 -1.29 -18.32 8.02
CA GLU A 108 -1.92 -17.27 8.83
C GLU A 108 -2.04 -15.94 8.08
N HIS A 109 -1.31 -15.74 6.98
CA HIS A 109 -1.53 -14.60 6.08
C HIS A 109 -2.89 -14.67 5.39
N GLU A 110 -3.34 -15.86 4.95
CA GLU A 110 -4.68 -16.02 4.38
C GLU A 110 -5.77 -15.87 5.44
N GLU A 111 -5.51 -16.38 6.66
CA GLU A 111 -6.40 -16.16 7.80
C GLU A 111 -6.54 -14.66 8.12
N LEU A 112 -5.43 -13.94 8.16
CA LEU A 112 -5.41 -12.49 8.37
C LEU A 112 -6.20 -11.75 7.28
N LYS A 113 -6.05 -12.13 6.01
CA LYS A 113 -6.85 -11.59 4.90
C LYS A 113 -8.34 -11.82 5.13
N ALA A 114 -8.75 -13.02 5.55
CA ALA A 114 -10.16 -13.30 5.83
C ALA A 114 -10.70 -12.42 6.98
N ILE A 115 -9.94 -12.25 8.06
CA ILE A 115 -10.32 -11.40 9.20
C ILE A 115 -10.35 -9.92 8.79
N ALA A 116 -9.36 -9.45 8.02
CA ALA A 116 -9.20 -8.04 7.65
C ALA A 116 -10.32 -7.49 6.77
N LYS A 117 -11.13 -8.34 6.13
CA LYS A 117 -12.38 -7.90 5.46
C LYS A 117 -13.31 -7.16 6.43
N GLN A 118 -13.34 -7.57 7.69
CA GLN A 118 -14.12 -6.94 8.75
C GLN A 118 -13.49 -5.65 9.31
N CYS A 119 -12.29 -5.27 8.83
CA CYS A 119 -11.67 -3.99 9.15
C CYS A 119 -12.09 -2.88 8.18
N ILE A 120 -12.58 -3.24 6.99
CA ILE A 120 -12.90 -2.29 5.92
C ILE A 120 -14.16 -1.51 6.31
N THR A 121 -14.06 -0.18 6.19
CA THR A 121 -15.11 0.78 6.57
C THR A 121 -15.23 1.87 5.53
N CYS A 122 -16.38 2.54 5.47
CA CYS A 122 -16.57 3.70 4.58
C CYS A 122 -15.57 4.83 4.88
N TYR A 123 -15.06 4.92 6.11
CA TYR A 123 -14.07 5.93 6.49
C TYR A 123 -12.66 5.70 5.93
N HIS A 124 -12.39 4.58 5.23
CA HIS A 124 -11.14 4.45 4.46
C HIS A 124 -11.02 5.50 3.37
N ALA A 125 -12.13 6.07 2.89
CA ALA A 125 -12.10 7.21 1.97
C ALA A 125 -11.23 8.37 2.50
N HIS A 126 -11.23 8.62 3.82
CA HIS A 126 -10.39 9.67 4.41
C HIS A 126 -8.89 9.40 4.26
N HIS A 127 -8.45 8.14 4.31
CA HIS A 127 -7.06 7.78 4.07
C HIS A 127 -6.66 8.15 2.65
N TYR A 128 -7.45 7.72 1.66
CA TYR A 128 -7.19 7.97 0.25
C TYR A 128 -7.27 9.44 -0.13
N LEU A 129 -8.24 10.19 0.41
CA LEU A 129 -8.33 11.64 0.27
C LEU A 129 -7.13 12.37 0.89
N GLY A 130 -6.68 11.94 2.08
CA GLY A 130 -5.51 12.52 2.75
C GLY A 130 -4.22 12.26 1.98
N PHE A 131 -4.06 11.04 1.45
CA PHE A 131 -2.92 10.66 0.63
C PHE A 131 -2.90 11.43 -0.70
N SER A 132 -4.02 11.47 -1.43
CA SER A 132 -4.12 12.18 -2.70
C SER A 132 -3.84 13.67 -2.55
N ARG A 133 -4.34 14.30 -1.47
CA ARG A 133 -4.04 15.70 -1.14
C ARG A 133 -2.55 15.97 -0.91
N THR A 134 -1.86 15.04 -0.27
CA THR A 134 -0.41 15.15 -0.03
C THR A 134 0.36 15.08 -1.34
N GLN A 135 0.00 14.14 -2.22
CA GLN A 135 0.61 13.96 -3.53
C GLN A 135 0.28 15.12 -4.49
N TRP A 136 -0.93 15.67 -4.42
CA TRP A 136 -1.34 16.85 -5.18
C TRP A 136 -0.52 18.08 -4.77
N LYS A 137 -0.35 18.32 -3.47
CA LYS A 137 0.52 19.41 -2.98
C LYS A 137 1.97 19.22 -3.41
N LEU A 138 2.45 17.98 -3.46
CA LEU A 138 3.79 17.69 -3.97
C LEU A 138 3.87 18.02 -5.45
N PHE A 139 2.90 17.56 -6.25
CA PHE A 139 2.79 17.87 -7.68
C PHE A 139 2.88 19.39 -7.95
N GLN A 140 2.05 20.18 -7.26
CA GLN A 140 1.99 21.64 -7.42
C GLN A 140 3.29 22.37 -7.03
N LYS A 141 4.08 21.81 -6.11
CA LYS A 141 5.35 22.42 -5.66
C LYS A 141 6.52 22.14 -6.59
N MET A 142 6.39 21.19 -7.51
CA MET A 142 7.48 20.79 -8.39
C MET A 142 7.57 21.74 -9.59
N SER A 143 8.76 22.28 -9.84
CA SER A 143 9.10 23.03 -11.05
C SER A 143 10.37 22.43 -11.65
N PRO A 144 10.30 21.71 -12.80
CA PRO A 144 9.09 21.42 -13.57
C PRO A 144 8.16 20.39 -12.89
N CYS A 145 6.85 20.45 -13.20
CA CYS A 145 5.86 19.47 -12.75
C CYS A 145 6.19 18.07 -13.30
N ARG A 146 6.12 17.04 -12.45
CA ARG A 146 6.43 15.65 -12.83
C ARG A 146 5.22 14.73 -12.76
N VAL A 147 5.19 13.72 -13.63
CA VAL A 147 4.09 12.74 -13.74
C VAL A 147 3.96 11.82 -12.52
N LYS A 148 5.07 11.49 -11.81
CA LYS A 148 5.03 10.51 -10.70
C LYS A 148 4.02 10.90 -9.60
N PRO A 149 4.10 12.07 -8.93
CA PRO A 149 3.09 12.46 -7.94
C PRO A 149 1.65 12.42 -8.47
N LEU A 150 1.45 12.81 -9.74
CA LEU A 150 0.14 12.81 -10.36
C LEU A 150 -0.44 11.39 -10.56
N LEU A 151 0.38 10.42 -10.97
CA LEU A 151 -0.03 9.00 -10.99
C LEU A 151 -0.43 8.51 -9.59
N TYR A 152 0.29 8.95 -8.54
CA TYR A 152 -0.04 8.64 -7.15
C TYR A 152 -1.35 9.30 -6.67
N VAL A 153 -1.70 10.48 -7.20
CA VAL A 153 -3.01 11.10 -6.96
C VAL A 153 -4.12 10.25 -7.57
N TYR A 154 -4.02 9.94 -8.87
CA TYR A 154 -5.07 9.20 -9.57
C TYR A 154 -5.27 7.81 -9.00
N ARG A 155 -4.21 7.05 -8.80
CA ARG A 155 -4.32 5.71 -8.21
C ARG A 155 -5.02 5.75 -6.85
N ALA A 156 -4.77 6.77 -6.03
CA ALA A 156 -5.28 6.78 -4.65
C ALA A 156 -6.77 7.07 -4.65
N LEU A 157 -7.19 8.04 -5.47
CA LEU A 157 -8.60 8.37 -5.65
C LEU A 157 -9.36 7.18 -6.26
N LEU A 158 -8.82 6.55 -7.31
CA LEU A 158 -9.47 5.42 -7.97
C LEU A 158 -9.54 4.19 -7.05
N THR A 159 -8.47 3.87 -6.30
CA THR A 159 -8.49 2.82 -5.28
C THR A 159 -9.56 3.10 -4.22
N GLY A 160 -9.62 4.33 -3.72
CA GLY A 160 -10.63 4.74 -2.75
C GLY A 160 -12.05 4.57 -3.29
N ILE A 161 -12.32 5.04 -4.51
CA ILE A 161 -13.66 4.96 -5.12
C ILE A 161 -14.05 3.49 -5.33
N HIS A 162 -13.12 2.68 -5.84
CA HIS A 162 -13.34 1.24 -6.03
C HIS A 162 -13.67 0.55 -4.72
N LEU A 163 -12.89 0.81 -3.66
CA LEU A 163 -13.12 0.25 -2.33
C LEU A 163 -14.49 0.63 -1.78
N MET A 164 -14.89 1.91 -1.89
CA MET A 164 -16.18 2.37 -1.38
C MET A 164 -17.37 1.71 -2.09
N LYS A 165 -17.23 1.39 -3.37
CA LYS A 165 -18.28 0.77 -4.19
C LYS A 165 -18.36 -0.75 -4.03
N THR A 166 -17.22 -1.41 -3.83
CA THR A 166 -17.13 -2.88 -3.94
C THR A 166 -16.79 -3.58 -2.63
N GLY A 167 -16.19 -2.88 -1.67
CA GLY A 167 -15.56 -3.50 -0.50
C GLY A 167 -14.26 -4.24 -0.79
N GLU A 168 -13.74 -4.15 -2.02
CA GLU A 168 -12.51 -4.80 -2.46
C GLU A 168 -11.37 -3.79 -2.65
N ILE A 169 -10.15 -4.22 -2.36
CA ILE A 169 -8.94 -3.41 -2.52
C ILE A 169 -8.31 -3.73 -3.88
N GLU A 170 -8.18 -2.70 -4.72
CA GLU A 170 -7.36 -2.76 -5.93
C GLU A 170 -6.45 -1.53 -5.97
N ALA A 171 -5.15 -1.75 -5.90
CA ALA A 171 -4.14 -0.69 -5.89
C ALA A 171 -3.61 -0.42 -7.31
N ASN A 172 -3.70 -1.37 -8.23
CA ASN A 172 -3.08 -1.26 -9.54
C ASN A 172 -3.85 -0.31 -10.46
N LEU A 173 -3.23 0.80 -10.83
CA LEU A 173 -3.85 1.84 -11.63
C LEU A 173 -4.27 1.36 -13.03
N VAL A 174 -3.51 0.44 -13.63
CA VAL A 174 -3.85 -0.14 -14.94
C VAL A 174 -5.14 -0.94 -14.85
N LYS A 175 -5.29 -1.79 -13.82
CA LYS A 175 -6.51 -2.57 -13.59
C LYS A 175 -7.70 -1.68 -13.26
N LEU A 176 -7.52 -0.71 -12.36
CA LEU A 176 -8.56 0.28 -12.06
C LEU A 176 -9.04 0.96 -13.34
N ASN A 177 -8.12 1.38 -14.21
CA ASN A 177 -8.49 2.10 -15.43
C ASN A 177 -9.24 1.25 -16.47
N GLN A 178 -9.27 -0.09 -16.35
CA GLN A 178 -10.15 -0.93 -17.15
C GLN A 178 -11.64 -0.68 -16.83
N VAL A 179 -11.93 -0.28 -15.58
CA VAL A 179 -13.27 0.06 -15.10
C VAL A 179 -13.56 1.56 -15.25
N PHE A 180 -12.62 2.42 -14.84
CA PHE A 180 -12.83 3.88 -14.86
C PHE A 180 -12.66 4.53 -16.23
N GLN A 181 -11.93 3.89 -17.15
CA GLN A 181 -11.77 4.30 -18.54
C GLN A 181 -11.35 5.77 -18.73
N LEU A 182 -10.44 6.25 -17.87
CA LEU A 182 -9.89 7.60 -17.97
C LEU A 182 -8.83 7.63 -19.09
N PRO A 183 -9.06 8.36 -20.20
CA PRO A 183 -8.29 8.21 -21.43
C PRO A 183 -6.86 8.72 -21.33
N TYR A 184 -6.56 9.58 -20.36
CA TYR A 184 -5.24 10.19 -20.16
C TYR A 184 -4.31 9.35 -19.27
N ILE A 185 -4.81 8.33 -18.57
CA ILE A 185 -3.98 7.49 -17.68
C ILE A 185 -2.92 6.68 -18.43
N PRO A 186 -3.24 6.00 -19.57
CA PRO A 186 -2.22 5.27 -20.34
C PRO A 186 -1.05 6.17 -20.76
N ASP A 187 -1.33 7.39 -21.19
CA ASP A 187 -0.32 8.37 -21.62
C ASP A 187 0.57 8.81 -20.46
N LEU A 188 0.00 9.08 -19.27
CA LEU A 188 0.78 9.40 -18.07
C LEU A 188 1.68 8.22 -17.67
N ILE A 189 1.17 6.99 -17.70
CA ILE A 189 1.98 5.80 -17.41
C ILE A 189 3.12 5.68 -18.44
N ALA A 190 2.82 5.81 -19.74
CA ALA A 190 3.82 5.73 -20.80
C ALA A 190 4.93 6.79 -20.62
N ARG A 191 4.57 8.04 -20.26
CA ARG A 191 5.52 9.11 -19.93
C ARG A 191 6.42 8.74 -18.74
N LYS A 192 5.87 8.15 -17.68
CA LYS A 192 6.66 7.70 -16.51
C LYS A 192 7.62 6.57 -16.87
N LEU A 193 7.21 5.65 -17.74
CA LEU A 193 8.04 4.52 -18.19
C LEU A 193 9.15 4.94 -19.16
N ALA A 194 8.93 6.01 -19.93
CA ALA A 194 9.88 6.49 -20.93
C ALA A 194 11.08 7.28 -20.37
N GLY A 195 11.20 7.40 -19.04
CA GLY A 195 12.37 7.97 -18.36
C GLY A 195 12.18 9.39 -17.83
N ALA A 196 13.18 9.89 -17.08
CA ALA A 196 13.11 11.14 -16.33
C ALA A 196 12.81 12.37 -17.20
N GLU A 197 13.38 12.45 -18.41
CA GLU A 197 13.19 13.60 -19.31
C GLU A 197 11.75 13.73 -19.82
N LYS A 198 11.08 12.60 -20.09
CA LYS A 198 9.69 12.56 -20.59
C LYS A 198 8.65 12.62 -19.46
N SER A 199 9.10 12.68 -18.21
CA SER A 199 8.24 12.76 -17.03
C SER A 199 7.76 14.19 -16.72
N VAL A 200 8.22 15.19 -17.48
CA VAL A 200 7.83 16.60 -17.31
C VAL A 200 6.47 16.87 -17.97
N LEU A 201 5.61 17.62 -17.28
CA LEU A 201 4.34 18.12 -17.80
C LEU A 201 4.43 19.63 -18.11
N GLU A 202 3.80 20.04 -19.20
CA GLU A 202 3.64 21.45 -19.59
C GLU A 202 2.49 22.12 -18.83
N ASP A 203 2.56 23.44 -18.67
CA ASP A 203 1.63 24.24 -17.86
C ASP A 203 0.17 24.12 -18.29
N THR A 204 -0.10 23.96 -19.60
CA THR A 204 -1.45 23.78 -20.15
C THR A 204 -2.14 22.50 -19.68
N ASN A 205 -1.40 21.51 -19.20
CA ASN A 205 -1.98 20.28 -18.66
C ASN A 205 -2.38 20.42 -17.18
N ILE A 206 -1.89 21.44 -16.47
CA ILE A 206 -2.10 21.58 -15.04
C ILE A 206 -3.57 21.89 -14.73
N GLU A 207 -4.19 22.83 -15.45
CA GLU A 207 -5.61 23.18 -15.27
C GLU A 207 -6.52 21.97 -15.48
N PHE A 208 -6.23 21.15 -16.51
CA PHE A 208 -6.95 19.91 -16.77
C PHE A 208 -6.83 18.94 -15.58
N HIS A 209 -5.62 18.71 -15.07
CA HIS A 209 -5.39 17.80 -13.96
C HIS A 209 -5.99 18.31 -12.64
N GLU A 210 -6.08 19.62 -12.44
CA GLU A 210 -6.77 20.23 -11.30
C GLU A 210 -8.28 20.00 -11.34
N GLY A 211 -8.89 20.13 -12.52
CA GLY A 211 -10.29 19.78 -12.75
C GLY A 211 -10.58 18.30 -12.45
N GLU A 212 -9.75 17.41 -12.97
CA GLU A 212 -9.91 15.96 -12.73
C GLU A 212 -9.65 15.57 -11.27
N TYR A 213 -8.68 16.20 -10.61
CA TYR A 213 -8.41 16.00 -9.19
C TYR A 213 -9.61 16.41 -8.33
N SER A 214 -10.24 17.55 -8.64
CA SER A 214 -11.44 18.02 -7.94
C SER A 214 -12.62 17.08 -8.18
N ARG A 215 -12.87 16.71 -9.45
CA ARG A 215 -13.94 15.78 -9.84
C ARG A 215 -13.83 14.43 -9.11
N LEU A 216 -12.64 13.84 -9.09
CA LEU A 216 -12.41 12.53 -8.48
C LEU A 216 -12.44 12.56 -6.94
N GLN A 217 -12.03 13.67 -6.30
CA GLN A 217 -12.25 13.85 -4.86
C GLN A 217 -13.74 13.83 -4.52
N SER A 218 -14.54 14.62 -5.22
CA SER A 218 -16.00 14.65 -4.99
C SER A 218 -16.63 13.28 -5.23
N GLN A 219 -16.19 12.53 -6.25
CA GLN A 219 -16.67 11.15 -6.47
C GLN A 219 -16.29 10.19 -5.33
N LEU A 220 -15.11 10.34 -4.73
CA LEU A 220 -14.72 9.53 -3.57
C LEU A 220 -15.54 9.89 -2.33
N GLU A 221 -15.82 11.18 -2.11
CA GLU A 221 -16.67 11.65 -1.03
C GLU A 221 -18.10 11.11 -1.19
N GLU A 222 -18.71 11.25 -2.38
CA GLU A 222 -20.04 10.71 -2.68
C GLU A 222 -20.09 9.17 -2.54
N ALA A 223 -19.06 8.47 -3.02
CA ALA A 223 -18.96 7.02 -2.88
C ALA A 223 -18.85 6.62 -1.39
N SER A 224 -18.14 7.40 -0.57
CA SER A 224 -18.05 7.16 0.88
C SER A 224 -19.39 7.38 1.57
N GLU A 225 -20.16 8.39 1.18
CA GLU A 225 -21.46 8.72 1.78
C GLU A 225 -22.53 7.69 1.43
N SER A 226 -22.50 7.16 0.21
CA SER A 226 -23.44 6.16 -0.30
C SER A 226 -23.00 4.70 -0.08
N SER A 227 -21.82 4.47 0.50
CA SER A 227 -21.28 3.12 0.71
C SER A 227 -22.11 2.30 1.69
N TRP A 228 -22.26 1.02 1.40
CA TRP A 228 -22.85 0.02 2.31
C TRP A 228 -21.85 -0.45 3.39
N LEU A 229 -20.58 -0.07 3.28
CA LEU A 229 -19.54 -0.45 4.23
C LEU A 229 -19.83 0.09 5.64
N PRO A 230 -19.45 -0.65 6.69
CA PRO A 230 -19.72 -0.24 8.07
C PRO A 230 -18.92 1.01 8.45
N LYS A 231 -19.39 1.71 9.48
CA LYS A 231 -18.71 2.90 10.05
C LYS A 231 -17.60 2.55 11.04
N ALA A 232 -17.55 1.31 11.52
CA ALA A 232 -16.54 0.84 12.47
C ALA A 232 -16.13 -0.60 12.13
N PRO A 233 -14.86 -0.98 12.38
CA PRO A 233 -14.41 -2.35 12.18
C PRO A 233 -14.99 -3.28 13.25
N SER A 234 -15.29 -4.53 12.89
CA SER A 234 -15.75 -5.58 13.83
C SER A 234 -14.71 -6.66 14.09
N ALA A 235 -13.52 -6.55 13.50
CA ALA A 235 -12.51 -7.60 13.50
C ALA A 235 -11.68 -7.73 14.80
N LYS A 236 -11.88 -6.86 15.80
CA LYS A 236 -10.94 -6.70 16.92
C LYS A 236 -10.69 -8.01 17.69
N ASP A 237 -11.74 -8.75 18.01
CA ASP A 237 -11.62 -9.97 18.80
C ASP A 237 -10.93 -11.09 18.00
N ALA A 238 -11.25 -11.23 16.71
CA ALA A 238 -10.60 -12.19 15.82
C ALA A 238 -9.11 -11.85 15.58
N LEU A 239 -8.78 -10.57 15.40
CA LEU A 239 -7.39 -10.12 15.31
C LEU A 239 -6.64 -10.37 16.62
N ASN A 240 -7.28 -10.18 17.77
CA ASN A 240 -6.67 -10.46 19.06
C ASN A 240 -6.40 -11.95 19.27
N ASP A 241 -7.36 -12.82 18.89
CA ASP A 241 -7.17 -14.27 18.92
C ASP A 241 -5.97 -14.69 18.06
N LEU A 242 -5.92 -14.24 16.80
CA LEU A 242 -4.80 -14.52 15.89
C LEU A 242 -3.47 -14.02 16.45
N LEU A 243 -3.45 -12.80 16.99
CA LEU A 243 -2.25 -12.21 17.61
C LEU A 243 -1.73 -13.06 18.77
N CYS A 244 -2.62 -13.50 19.66
CA CYS A 244 -2.28 -14.36 20.78
C CYS A 244 -1.75 -15.72 20.31
N ARG A 245 -2.41 -16.37 19.34
CA ARG A 245 -1.95 -17.65 18.78
C ARG A 245 -0.56 -17.55 18.16
N LEU A 246 -0.34 -16.57 17.29
CA LEU A 246 0.95 -16.36 16.62
C LEU A 246 2.10 -16.13 17.60
N ARG A 247 1.85 -15.40 18.70
CA ARG A 247 2.87 -15.16 19.73
C ARG A 247 3.15 -16.37 20.60
N MET A 248 2.12 -17.16 20.92
CA MET A 248 2.27 -18.36 21.74
C MET A 248 2.85 -19.55 20.96
N ALA A 249 2.71 -19.59 19.63
CA ALA A 249 3.28 -20.66 18.80
C ALA A 249 4.81 -20.78 18.94
N ASN A 250 5.48 -19.67 19.26
CA ASN A 250 6.94 -19.60 19.41
C ASN A 250 7.44 -19.82 20.86
N LEU A 251 6.58 -20.31 21.76
CA LEU A 251 6.94 -20.61 23.16
C LEU A 251 7.42 -22.05 23.39
N ASN A 252 7.41 -22.89 22.34
CA ASN A 252 7.85 -24.29 22.40
C ASN A 252 9.26 -24.46 21.82
#